data_AF-A0A0P7Y597-F1
#
_entry.id   AF-A0A0P7Y597-F1
#
_cell.length_a   1.000
_cell.length_b   1.000
_cell.length_c   1.000
_cell.angle_alpha   90.00
_cell.angle_beta   90.00
_cell.angle_gamma   90.00
#
_symmetry.space_group_name_H-M   'P 1'
#
loop_
_entity.id
_entity.type
_entity.pdbx_description
1 polymer ?
#
loop_
_entity_poly.entity_id
_entity_poly.type
_entity_poly.pdbx_seq_one_letter_code
_entity_poly.pdbx_strand_id
1 'polypeptide(L)'
;MIFALGFFVSTLFGLMIVPALNERADRLARRRVEAQLPASVAELNAERDMLRAELAMRERRIEQRLETMREKQTTDMAELGRRMTRIATLTEEGEAARAEIARLERDLAMTRNALADSEARAAGLSAQLLETRETLNARDTTLADLQTRHGRALADLDARRIEVSDLQTRLQAETGRAREIERVSRSRAEDIAELRTALERTRKALADEEARGSVLERRAENFAGARDAAVAARAQTEAELALARDKQAETARDLAARHAELEKASARIAALEGHLALTRRKLDTSDDAARAAQDALRREIDGLRAEKASLHGALDHARGERRRIEAEFGAFRKEAQRQLESENARLRARIDAVTRMIMGEKTPGGDPAKAASREPGPSTAGAPKTPQAGKTKRASKTTRTSKTGKAGKTDDGRAISDSRPPAKPTGRVSDREKNTAQPADGTQPEGV
;
A
#
# COMPACT_ATOMS: atom_id res chain seq x y z
N MET A 1 -26.10 263.21 -14.85
CA MET A 1 -26.22 262.72 -16.25
C MET A 1 -24.90 262.76 -17.00
N ILE A 2 -24.35 263.92 -17.40
CA ILE A 2 -23.16 264.02 -18.28
C ILE A 2 -21.97 263.12 -17.84
N PHE A 3 -21.62 263.13 -16.54
CA PHE A 3 -20.54 262.27 -15.99
C PHE A 3 -20.73 260.76 -16.25
N ALA A 4 -21.95 260.24 -16.24
CA ALA A 4 -22.21 258.83 -16.51
C ALA A 4 -21.95 258.47 -17.98
N LEU A 5 -22.28 259.37 -18.91
CA LEU A 5 -21.97 259.19 -20.33
C LEU A 5 -20.46 259.19 -20.58
N GLY A 6 -19.72 260.10 -19.94
CA GLY A 6 -18.26 260.13 -19.98
C GLY A 6 -17.63 258.83 -19.45
N PHE A 7 -18.15 258.30 -18.32
CA PHE A 7 -17.73 257.00 -17.80
C PHE A 7 -17.99 255.87 -18.80
N PHE A 8 -19.21 255.75 -19.34
CA PHE A 8 -19.54 254.70 -20.31
C PHE A 8 -18.66 254.76 -21.58
N VAL A 9 -18.34 255.95 -22.09
CA VAL A 9 -17.40 256.11 -23.22
C VAL A 9 -15.99 255.66 -22.85
N SER A 10 -15.47 256.04 -21.67
CA SER A 10 -14.17 255.58 -21.19
C SER A 10 -14.13 254.07 -20.96
N THR A 11 -15.19 253.48 -20.39
CA THR A 11 -15.31 252.02 -20.20
C THR A 11 -15.40 251.28 -21.54
N LEU A 12 -16.07 251.85 -22.54
CA LEU A 12 -16.16 251.27 -23.89
C LEU A 12 -14.79 251.25 -24.59
N PHE A 13 -14.02 252.34 -24.51
CA PHE A 13 -12.63 252.34 -24.99
C PHE A 13 -11.74 251.38 -24.20
N GLY A 14 -11.93 251.27 -22.88
CA GLY A 14 -11.26 250.26 -22.05
C GLY A 14 -11.54 248.83 -22.52
N LEU A 15 -12.82 248.48 -22.72
CA LEU A 15 -13.25 247.17 -23.23
C LEU A 15 -12.71 246.87 -24.64
N MET A 16 -12.51 247.89 -25.48
CA MET A 16 -11.89 247.73 -26.80
C MET A 16 -10.37 247.44 -26.72
N ILE A 17 -9.69 247.94 -25.70
CA ILE A 17 -8.24 247.74 -25.50
C ILE A 17 -7.92 246.38 -24.83
N VAL A 18 -8.79 245.90 -23.93
CA VAL A 18 -8.62 244.60 -23.24
C VAL A 18 -8.32 243.41 -24.19
N PRO A 19 -9.08 243.12 -25.26
CA PRO A 19 -8.80 241.98 -26.13
C PRO A 19 -7.44 242.09 -26.85
N ALA A 20 -7.05 243.30 -27.28
CA ALA A 20 -5.76 243.54 -27.91
C ALA A 20 -4.57 243.34 -26.95
N LEU A 21 -4.76 243.59 -25.65
CA LEU A 21 -3.79 243.22 -24.61
C LEU A 21 -3.79 241.72 -24.34
N ASN A 22 -4.96 241.06 -24.36
CA ASN A 22 -5.09 239.63 -24.07
C ASN A 22 -4.43 238.76 -25.16
N GLU A 23 -4.63 239.07 -26.45
CA GLU A 23 -3.89 238.42 -27.55
C GLU A 23 -2.37 238.56 -27.40
N ARG A 24 -1.90 239.68 -26.84
CA ARG A 24 -0.48 239.96 -26.65
C ARG A 24 0.06 239.20 -25.44
N ALA A 25 -0.74 239.08 -24.37
CA ALA A 25 -0.45 238.24 -23.21
C ALA A 25 -0.36 236.76 -23.61
N ASP A 26 -1.35 236.23 -24.34
CA ASP A 26 -1.34 234.85 -24.87
C ASP A 26 -0.11 234.58 -25.75
N ARG A 27 0.27 235.53 -26.60
CA ARG A 27 1.44 235.42 -27.50
C ARG A 27 2.77 235.41 -26.74
N LEU A 28 2.88 236.15 -25.63
CA LEU A 28 4.03 236.06 -24.73
C LEU A 28 3.98 234.79 -23.86
N ALA A 29 2.81 234.37 -23.39
CA ALA A 29 2.64 233.17 -22.59
C ALA A 29 3.02 231.91 -23.37
N ARG A 30 2.52 231.75 -24.60
CA ARG A 30 2.92 230.68 -25.52
C ARG A 30 4.42 230.65 -25.73
N ARG A 31 5.04 231.77 -26.13
CA ARG A 31 6.49 231.89 -26.30
C ARG A 31 7.29 231.57 -25.04
N ARG A 32 6.74 231.85 -23.84
CA ARG A 32 7.41 231.56 -22.57
C ARG A 32 7.30 230.09 -22.16
N VAL A 33 6.18 229.43 -22.47
CA VAL A 33 6.01 227.98 -22.34
C VAL A 33 6.89 227.23 -23.36
N GLU A 34 6.88 227.66 -24.62
CA GLU A 34 7.73 227.16 -25.71
C GLU A 34 9.24 227.30 -25.40
N ALA A 35 9.64 228.32 -24.61
CA ALA A 35 11.02 228.52 -24.18
C ALA A 35 11.35 227.91 -22.79
N GLN A 36 10.37 227.31 -22.10
CA GLN A 36 10.56 226.62 -20.81
C GLN A 36 10.42 225.11 -20.91
N LEU A 37 9.78 224.60 -21.96
CA LEU A 37 9.85 223.20 -22.36
C LEU A 37 11.17 222.98 -23.14
N PRO A 38 12.12 222.16 -22.64
CA PRO A 38 13.40 221.92 -23.31
C PRO A 38 13.28 220.98 -24.53
N ALA A 39 12.06 220.51 -24.86
CA ALA A 39 11.76 219.69 -26.01
C ALA A 39 10.64 220.34 -26.85
N SER A 40 10.86 220.37 -28.16
CA SER A 40 9.91 220.83 -29.17
C SER A 40 8.66 219.95 -29.21
N VAL A 41 7.54 220.50 -29.68
CA VAL A 41 6.31 219.72 -29.93
C VAL A 41 6.58 218.56 -30.91
N ALA A 42 7.53 218.72 -31.85
CA ALA A 42 7.95 217.63 -32.74
C ALA A 42 8.65 216.49 -31.98
N GLU A 43 9.49 216.83 -31.00
CA GLU A 43 10.28 215.88 -30.20
C GLU A 43 9.37 215.13 -29.21
N LEU A 44 8.40 215.82 -28.58
CA LEU A 44 7.39 215.17 -27.73
C LEU A 44 6.50 214.19 -28.52
N ASN A 45 6.20 214.48 -29.79
CA ASN A 45 5.52 213.52 -30.67
C ASN A 45 6.44 212.33 -31.00
N ALA A 46 7.73 212.57 -31.26
CA ALA A 46 8.71 211.50 -31.51
C ALA A 46 8.92 210.60 -30.28
N GLU A 47 8.99 211.14 -29.06
CA GLU A 47 9.05 210.36 -27.81
C GLU A 47 7.79 209.52 -27.61
N ARG A 48 6.59 210.10 -27.83
CA ARG A 48 5.33 209.37 -27.76
C ARG A 48 5.28 208.21 -28.75
N ASP A 49 5.73 208.44 -29.99
CA ASP A 49 5.69 207.43 -31.04
C ASP A 49 6.82 206.40 -30.90
N MET A 50 7.95 206.77 -30.30
CA MET A 50 8.98 205.84 -29.79
C MET A 50 8.42 204.97 -28.66
N LEU A 51 7.71 205.53 -27.68
CA LEU A 51 7.08 204.76 -26.60
C LEU A 51 5.99 203.82 -27.13
N ARG A 52 5.20 204.24 -28.12
CA ARG A 52 4.26 203.36 -28.84
C ARG A 52 4.99 202.22 -29.55
N ALA A 53 6.08 202.51 -30.26
CA ALA A 53 6.89 201.50 -30.90
C ALA A 53 7.54 200.54 -29.89
N GLU A 54 8.02 201.03 -28.75
CA GLU A 54 8.60 200.18 -27.70
C GLU A 54 7.55 199.29 -27.05
N LEU A 55 6.36 199.83 -26.74
CA LEU A 55 5.24 199.04 -26.20
C LEU A 55 4.80 197.96 -27.20
N ALA A 56 4.61 198.31 -28.47
CA ALA A 56 4.25 197.34 -29.52
C ALA A 56 5.35 196.27 -29.73
N MET A 57 6.64 196.63 -29.63
CA MET A 57 7.75 195.68 -29.72
C MET A 57 7.90 194.81 -28.46
N ARG A 58 7.56 195.32 -27.28
CA ARG A 58 7.48 194.55 -26.03
C ARG A 58 6.30 193.57 -26.08
N GLU A 59 5.13 194.03 -26.51
CA GLU A 59 3.92 193.22 -26.74
C GLU A 59 4.20 192.11 -27.76
N ARG A 60 4.68 192.45 -28.97
CA ARG A 60 5.02 191.46 -30.01
C ARG A 60 6.09 190.46 -29.55
N ARG A 61 7.05 190.88 -28.72
CA ARG A 61 8.05 189.98 -28.11
C ARG A 61 7.44 189.06 -27.04
N ILE A 62 6.39 189.48 -26.34
CA ILE A 62 5.63 188.63 -25.41
C ILE A 62 4.75 187.65 -26.20
N GLU A 63 4.07 188.11 -27.27
CA GLU A 63 3.32 187.25 -28.19
C GLU A 63 4.20 186.14 -28.77
N GLN A 64 5.36 186.48 -29.35
CA GLN A 64 6.30 185.50 -29.92
C GLN A 64 6.82 184.50 -28.88
N ARG A 65 7.01 184.92 -27.63
CA ARG A 65 7.35 184.02 -26.52
C ARG A 65 6.19 183.12 -26.13
N LEU A 66 4.96 183.63 -26.13
CA LEU A 66 3.75 182.86 -25.85
C LEU A 66 3.47 181.83 -26.96
N GLU A 67 3.67 182.23 -28.23
CA GLU A 67 3.54 181.40 -29.42
C GLU A 67 4.58 180.26 -29.43
N THR A 68 5.88 180.57 -29.29
CA THR A 68 6.93 179.54 -29.21
C THR A 68 6.87 178.65 -27.97
N MET A 69 6.24 179.10 -26.87
CA MET A 69 5.95 178.23 -25.71
C MET A 69 4.71 177.36 -25.95
N ARG A 70 3.69 177.82 -26.67
CA ARG A 70 2.54 177.01 -27.11
C ARG A 70 2.95 175.94 -28.11
N GLU A 71 3.83 176.26 -29.06
CA GLU A 71 4.42 175.29 -29.99
C GLU A 71 5.16 174.17 -29.26
N LYS A 72 6.00 174.53 -28.28
CA LYS A 72 6.66 173.54 -27.41
C LYS A 72 5.65 172.71 -26.62
N GLN A 73 4.64 173.35 -26.04
CA GLN A 73 3.59 172.64 -25.31
C GLN A 73 2.83 171.65 -26.20
N THR A 74 2.54 171.97 -27.46
CA THR A 74 1.88 171.02 -28.38
C THR A 74 2.82 169.91 -28.85
N THR A 75 4.12 170.17 -29.07
CA THR A 75 5.10 169.09 -29.33
C THR A 75 5.27 168.17 -28.13
N ASP A 76 5.33 168.72 -26.92
CA ASP A 76 5.50 167.97 -25.67
C ASP A 76 4.26 167.13 -25.38
N MET A 77 3.04 167.66 -25.56
CA MET A 77 1.81 166.87 -25.42
C MET A 77 1.72 165.76 -26.48
N ALA A 78 2.14 166.02 -27.72
CA ALA A 78 2.19 165.00 -28.77
C ALA A 78 3.24 163.92 -28.46
N GLU A 79 4.36 164.27 -27.82
CA GLU A 79 5.35 163.28 -27.38
C GLU A 79 4.89 162.49 -26.15
N LEU A 80 4.27 163.13 -25.16
CA LEU A 80 3.65 162.44 -24.03
C LEU A 80 2.55 161.47 -24.50
N GLY A 81 1.72 161.85 -25.47
CA GLY A 81 0.75 160.96 -26.10
C GLY A 81 1.42 159.71 -26.70
N ARG A 82 2.46 159.89 -27.53
CA ARG A 82 3.24 158.77 -28.10
C ARG A 82 3.89 157.89 -27.02
N ARG A 83 4.44 158.50 -25.96
CA ARG A 83 5.05 157.78 -24.82
C ARG A 83 3.99 157.00 -24.02
N MET A 84 2.80 157.57 -23.77
CA MET A 84 1.68 156.89 -23.13
C MET A 84 1.20 155.69 -23.96
N THR A 85 1.04 155.83 -25.28
CA THR A 85 0.72 154.70 -26.15
C THR A 85 1.79 153.61 -26.10
N ARG A 86 3.09 153.97 -26.13
CA ARG A 86 4.14 152.94 -26.03
C ARG A 86 4.15 152.27 -24.66
N ILE A 87 3.92 153.01 -23.57
CA ILE A 87 3.76 152.42 -22.23
C ILE A 87 2.59 151.44 -22.20
N ALA A 88 1.42 151.81 -22.74
CA ALA A 88 0.26 150.92 -22.82
C ALA A 88 0.58 149.62 -23.57
N THR A 89 1.19 149.70 -24.76
CA THR A 89 1.60 148.49 -25.50
C THR A 89 2.64 147.65 -24.75
N LEU A 90 3.59 148.28 -24.03
CA LEU A 90 4.57 147.56 -23.21
C LEU A 90 3.95 146.90 -21.97
N THR A 91 2.88 147.47 -21.40
CA THR A 91 2.13 146.82 -20.31
C THR A 91 1.30 145.65 -20.83
N GLU A 92 0.66 145.77 -21.99
CA GLU A 92 -0.07 144.67 -22.64
C GLU A 92 0.87 143.52 -23.06
N GLU A 93 2.00 143.84 -23.72
CA GLU A 93 3.11 142.91 -24.02
C GLU A 93 3.60 142.20 -22.73
N GLY A 94 3.76 142.97 -21.65
CA GLY A 94 4.24 142.48 -20.36
C GLY A 94 3.24 141.60 -19.59
N GLU A 95 1.94 141.88 -19.67
CA GLU A 95 0.89 141.04 -19.08
C GLU A 95 0.67 139.76 -19.89
N ALA A 96 0.67 139.84 -21.22
CA ALA A 96 0.61 138.67 -22.10
C ALA A 96 1.80 137.72 -21.86
N ALA A 97 3.02 138.25 -21.72
CA ALA A 97 4.21 137.47 -21.39
C ALA A 97 4.10 136.79 -20.02
N ARG A 98 3.56 137.48 -19.00
CA ARG A 98 3.31 136.89 -17.67
C ARG A 98 2.26 135.79 -17.72
N ALA A 99 1.20 135.96 -18.51
CA ALA A 99 0.14 134.97 -18.66
C ALA A 99 0.65 133.69 -19.34
N GLU A 100 1.49 133.80 -20.37
CA GLU A 100 2.10 132.64 -21.03
C GLU A 100 3.18 131.98 -20.15
N ILE A 101 3.99 132.73 -19.40
CA ILE A 101 4.91 132.15 -18.38
C ILE A 101 4.11 131.36 -17.35
N ALA A 102 3.06 131.96 -16.76
CA ALA A 102 2.21 131.29 -15.78
C ALA A 102 1.39 130.12 -16.37
N ARG A 103 1.29 130.00 -17.69
CA ARG A 103 0.79 128.79 -18.37
C ARG A 103 1.88 127.74 -18.53
N LEU A 104 3.03 128.12 -19.09
CA LEU A 104 4.16 127.21 -19.28
C LEU A 104 4.61 126.60 -17.95
N GLU A 105 4.62 127.36 -16.84
CA GLU A 105 4.90 126.83 -15.50
C GLU A 105 3.88 125.75 -15.04
N ARG A 106 2.59 125.91 -15.38
CA ARG A 106 1.56 124.89 -15.10
C ARG A 106 1.72 123.66 -15.98
N ASP A 107 1.92 123.85 -17.29
CA ASP A 107 2.12 122.76 -18.25
C ASP A 107 3.40 121.95 -17.90
N LEU A 108 4.45 122.64 -17.44
CA LEU A 108 5.72 122.06 -16.98
C LEU A 108 5.57 121.34 -15.61
N ALA A 109 4.78 121.89 -14.68
CA ALA A 109 4.44 121.19 -13.44
C ALA A 109 3.61 119.91 -13.69
N MET A 110 2.61 119.99 -14.58
CA MET A 110 1.79 118.84 -14.97
C MET A 110 2.62 117.74 -15.64
N THR A 111 3.52 118.09 -16.57
CA THR A 111 4.39 117.12 -17.24
C THR A 111 5.44 116.52 -16.31
N ARG A 112 6.00 117.27 -15.36
CA ARG A 112 6.87 116.73 -14.29
C ARG A 112 6.13 115.72 -13.40
N ASN A 113 4.91 116.04 -12.98
CA ASN A 113 4.11 115.13 -12.16
C ASN A 113 3.76 113.85 -12.94
N ALA A 114 3.31 113.98 -14.19
CA ALA A 114 3.00 112.83 -15.06
C ALA A 114 4.24 111.95 -15.35
N LEU A 115 5.43 112.55 -15.46
CA LEU A 115 6.70 111.83 -15.56
C LEU A 115 6.98 111.05 -14.28
N ALA A 116 6.95 111.70 -13.11
CA ALA A 116 7.17 111.04 -11.82
C ALA A 116 6.17 109.91 -11.56
N ASP A 117 4.89 110.09 -11.90
CA ASP A 117 3.86 109.05 -11.84
C ASP A 117 4.16 107.89 -12.81
N SER A 118 4.79 108.14 -13.96
CA SER A 118 5.21 107.10 -14.90
C SER A 118 6.46 106.34 -14.42
N GLU A 119 7.43 107.05 -13.83
CA GLU A 119 8.65 106.48 -13.26
C GLU A 119 8.33 105.61 -12.03
N ALA A 120 7.44 106.09 -11.15
CA ALA A 120 6.96 105.31 -10.00
C ALA A 120 6.22 104.03 -10.42
N ARG A 121 5.39 104.10 -11.47
CA ARG A 121 4.74 102.91 -12.05
C ARG A 121 5.75 101.97 -12.70
N ALA A 122 6.75 102.48 -13.42
CA ALA A 122 7.80 101.67 -14.03
C ALA A 122 8.67 100.97 -12.97
N ALA A 123 9.02 101.66 -11.88
CA ALA A 123 9.73 101.08 -10.74
C ALA A 123 8.90 99.99 -10.03
N GLY A 124 7.60 100.24 -9.80
CA GLY A 124 6.70 99.25 -9.21
C GLY A 124 6.52 98.00 -10.08
N LEU A 125 6.34 98.16 -11.39
CA LEU A 125 6.29 97.05 -12.35
C LEU A 125 7.62 96.30 -12.43
N SER A 126 8.76 97.00 -12.37
CA SER A 126 10.09 96.38 -12.34
C SER A 126 10.29 95.51 -11.08
N ALA A 127 9.85 96.00 -9.91
CA ALA A 127 9.88 95.22 -8.67
C ALA A 127 8.98 93.98 -8.75
N GLN A 128 7.75 94.11 -9.26
CA GLN A 128 6.84 92.97 -9.50
C GLN A 128 7.41 91.97 -10.51
N LEU A 129 8.12 92.43 -11.55
CA LEU A 129 8.82 91.56 -12.50
C LEU A 129 10.04 90.86 -11.89
N LEU A 130 10.66 91.42 -10.86
CA LEU A 130 11.73 90.74 -10.11
C LEU A 130 11.13 89.67 -9.17
N GLU A 131 10.13 90.03 -8.36
CA GLU A 131 9.42 89.12 -7.45
C GLU A 131 8.78 87.93 -8.19
N THR A 132 8.15 88.17 -9.35
CA THR A 132 7.58 87.09 -10.17
C THR A 132 8.67 86.20 -10.79
N ARG A 133 9.85 86.73 -11.13
CA ARG A 133 10.99 85.91 -11.57
C ARG A 133 11.60 85.09 -10.43
N GLU A 134 11.75 85.66 -9.24
CA GLU A 134 12.25 84.95 -8.06
C GLU A 134 11.31 83.82 -7.64
N THR A 135 10.00 84.08 -7.64
CA THR A 135 8.99 83.04 -7.36
C THR A 135 8.93 81.98 -8.45
N LEU A 136 9.08 82.31 -9.74
CA LEU A 136 9.19 81.32 -10.82
C LEU A 136 10.44 80.45 -10.68
N ASN A 137 11.62 81.04 -10.47
CA ASN A 137 12.87 80.31 -10.21
C ASN A 137 12.75 79.37 -8.99
N ALA A 138 12.05 79.81 -7.93
CA ALA A 138 11.75 78.98 -6.77
C ALA A 138 10.79 77.83 -7.11
N ARG A 139 9.82 78.02 -8.02
CA ARG A 139 8.97 76.91 -8.51
C ARG A 139 9.76 75.93 -9.36
N ASP A 140 10.56 76.40 -10.30
CA ASP A 140 11.36 75.55 -11.19
C ASP A 140 12.36 74.68 -10.42
N THR A 141 13.01 75.22 -9.40
CA THR A 141 13.88 74.44 -8.50
C THR A 141 13.09 73.39 -7.68
N THR A 142 11.89 73.71 -7.19
CA THR A 142 11.04 72.69 -6.53
C THR A 142 10.50 71.63 -7.50
N LEU A 143 10.24 71.97 -8.76
CA LEU A 143 9.83 71.02 -9.80
C LEU A 143 10.99 70.08 -10.16
N ALA A 144 12.21 70.59 -10.33
CA ALA A 144 13.40 69.78 -10.61
C ALA A 144 13.73 68.80 -9.46
N ASP A 145 13.62 69.24 -8.20
CA ASP A 145 13.75 68.34 -7.04
C ASP A 145 12.62 67.29 -7.02
N LEU A 146 11.37 67.68 -7.24
CA LEU A 146 10.24 66.75 -7.26
C LEU A 146 10.35 65.71 -8.40
N GLN A 147 10.78 66.11 -9.59
CA GLN A 147 11.13 65.22 -10.71
C GLN A 147 12.26 64.26 -10.32
N THR A 148 13.32 64.76 -9.68
CA THR A 148 14.45 63.94 -9.23
C THR A 148 14.02 62.91 -8.16
N ARG A 149 13.15 63.31 -7.21
CA ARG A 149 12.55 62.41 -6.22
C ARG A 149 11.63 61.37 -6.87
N HIS A 150 10.85 61.76 -7.87
CA HIS A 150 9.99 60.84 -8.62
C HIS A 150 10.81 59.79 -9.39
N GLY A 151 11.86 60.21 -10.10
CA GLY A 151 12.78 59.30 -10.79
C GLY A 151 13.46 58.30 -9.84
N ARG A 152 13.88 58.75 -8.65
CA ARG A 152 14.39 57.84 -7.59
C ARG A 152 13.32 56.86 -7.13
N ALA A 153 12.09 57.32 -6.87
CA ALA A 153 11.00 56.47 -6.41
C ALA A 153 10.57 55.41 -7.45
N LEU A 154 10.67 55.72 -8.76
CA LEU A 154 10.48 54.75 -9.83
C LEU A 154 11.61 53.70 -9.84
N ALA A 155 12.88 54.13 -9.74
CA ALA A 155 14.02 53.21 -9.67
C ALA A 155 13.96 52.29 -8.44
N ASP A 156 13.56 52.81 -7.28
CA ASP A 156 13.31 52.02 -6.05
C ASP A 156 12.17 51.00 -6.25
N LEU A 157 11.12 51.37 -7.00
CA LEU A 157 9.99 50.49 -7.30
C LEU A 157 10.40 49.35 -8.25
N ASP A 158 11.18 49.64 -9.30
CA ASP A 158 11.68 48.61 -10.21
C ASP A 158 12.71 47.71 -9.52
N ALA A 159 13.58 48.24 -8.66
CA ALA A 159 14.49 47.43 -7.83
C ALA A 159 13.71 46.46 -6.92
N ARG A 160 12.66 46.92 -6.25
CA ARG A 160 11.76 46.07 -5.44
C ARG A 160 10.98 45.06 -6.29
N ARG A 161 10.61 45.43 -7.52
CA ARG A 161 9.92 44.52 -8.46
C ARG A 161 10.84 43.38 -8.90
N ILE A 162 12.12 43.67 -9.13
CA ILE A 162 13.16 42.65 -9.37
C ILE A 162 13.32 41.76 -8.13
N GLU A 163 13.46 42.34 -6.93
CA GLU A 163 13.56 41.58 -5.68
C GLU A 163 12.36 40.65 -5.45
N VAL A 164 11.13 41.12 -5.69
CA VAL A 164 9.90 40.30 -5.61
C VAL A 164 9.92 39.16 -6.64
N SER A 165 10.38 39.41 -7.86
CA SER A 165 10.53 38.37 -8.90
C SER A 165 11.58 37.31 -8.50
N ASP A 166 12.69 37.75 -7.91
CA ASP A 166 13.75 36.89 -7.38
C ASP A 166 13.24 36.02 -6.21
N LEU A 167 12.51 36.63 -5.27
CA LEU A 167 11.91 35.92 -4.14
C LEU A 167 10.81 34.94 -4.59
N GLN A 168 9.99 35.30 -5.58
CA GLN A 168 9.02 34.39 -6.20
C GLN A 168 9.72 33.21 -6.87
N THR A 169 10.81 33.45 -7.61
CA THR A 169 11.60 32.40 -8.28
C THR A 169 12.25 31.45 -7.26
N ARG A 170 12.81 32.00 -6.16
CA ARG A 170 13.34 31.20 -5.04
C ARG A 170 12.25 30.38 -4.37
N LEU A 171 11.07 30.96 -4.11
CA LEU A 171 9.93 30.25 -3.53
C LEU A 171 9.41 29.13 -4.44
N GLN A 172 9.39 29.33 -5.75
CA GLN A 172 9.08 28.27 -6.73
C GLN A 172 10.13 27.15 -6.71
N ALA A 173 11.42 27.49 -6.58
CA ALA A 173 12.49 26.50 -6.45
C ALA A 173 12.36 25.69 -5.14
N GLU A 174 12.15 26.33 -3.98
CA GLU A 174 12.00 25.62 -2.71
C GLU A 174 10.71 24.79 -2.65
N THR A 175 9.59 25.29 -3.18
CA THR A 175 8.35 24.48 -3.26
C THR A 175 8.48 23.33 -4.26
N GLY A 176 9.28 23.47 -5.31
CA GLY A 176 9.70 22.37 -6.20
C GLY A 176 10.50 21.31 -5.45
N ARG A 177 11.53 21.71 -4.69
CA ARG A 177 12.34 20.79 -3.85
C ARG A 177 11.50 20.11 -2.78
N ALA A 178 10.62 20.83 -2.10
CA ALA A 178 9.72 20.27 -1.09
C ALA A 178 8.82 19.17 -1.66
N ARG A 179 8.22 19.40 -2.84
CA ARG A 179 7.43 18.40 -3.56
C ARG A 179 8.25 17.18 -3.97
N GLU A 180 9.51 17.38 -4.35
CA GLU A 180 10.38 16.26 -4.74
C GLU A 180 10.86 15.45 -3.53
N ILE A 181 11.20 16.11 -2.42
CA ILE A 181 11.45 15.45 -1.12
C ILE A 181 10.21 14.68 -0.66
N GLU A 182 9.01 15.21 -0.89
CA GLU A 182 7.75 14.52 -0.59
C GLU A 182 7.51 13.31 -1.50
N ARG A 183 7.82 13.38 -2.80
CA ARG A 183 7.77 12.21 -3.70
C ARG A 183 8.74 11.13 -3.25
N VAL A 184 10.00 11.50 -2.97
CA VAL A 184 11.04 10.56 -2.53
C VAL A 184 10.70 9.95 -1.16
N SER A 185 10.07 10.70 -0.25
CA SER A 185 9.65 10.15 1.04
C SER A 185 8.45 9.22 0.92
N ARG A 186 7.48 9.50 0.03
CA ARG A 186 6.36 8.59 -0.30
C ARG A 186 6.86 7.30 -0.96
N SER A 187 7.68 7.39 -2.00
CA SER A 187 8.29 6.23 -2.67
C SER A 187 9.10 5.39 -1.68
N ARG A 188 9.92 5.99 -0.81
CA ARG A 188 10.63 5.24 0.24
C ARG A 188 9.70 4.62 1.28
N ALA A 189 8.56 5.23 1.58
CA ALA A 189 7.56 4.65 2.48
C ALA A 189 6.85 3.44 1.83
N GLU A 190 6.62 3.49 0.52
CA GLU A 190 6.13 2.38 -0.30
C GLU A 190 7.19 1.26 -0.36
N ASP A 191 8.46 1.56 -0.68
CA ASP A 191 9.59 0.61 -0.64
C ASP A 191 9.70 -0.09 0.73
N ILE A 192 9.61 0.68 1.82
CA ILE A 192 9.67 0.16 3.20
C ILE A 192 8.45 -0.71 3.51
N ALA A 193 7.27 -0.39 2.99
CA ALA A 193 6.08 -1.23 3.13
C ALA A 193 6.23 -2.54 2.34
N GLU A 194 6.71 -2.48 1.08
CA GLU A 194 6.98 -3.67 0.27
C GLU A 194 8.03 -4.57 0.93
N LEU A 195 9.17 -4.01 1.35
CA LEU A 195 10.24 -4.72 2.06
C LEU A 195 9.72 -5.34 3.37
N ARG A 196 8.87 -4.66 4.14
CA ARG A 196 8.20 -5.25 5.31
C ARG A 196 7.32 -6.44 4.92
N THR A 197 6.50 -6.34 3.87
CA THR A 197 5.69 -7.49 3.43
C THR A 197 6.56 -8.63 2.88
N ALA A 198 7.68 -8.35 2.21
CA ALA A 198 8.62 -9.36 1.73
C ALA A 198 9.31 -10.06 2.90
N LEU A 199 9.74 -9.32 3.91
CA LEU A 199 10.35 -9.85 5.13
C LEU A 199 9.36 -10.68 5.95
N GLU A 200 8.08 -10.31 6.00
CA GLU A 200 7.03 -11.14 6.60
C GLU A 200 6.72 -12.40 5.77
N ARG A 201 6.84 -12.37 4.43
CA ARG A 201 6.76 -13.57 3.59
C ARG A 201 7.96 -14.51 3.83
N THR A 202 9.18 -13.99 3.92
CA THR A 202 10.37 -14.83 4.18
C THR A 202 10.42 -15.35 5.61
N ARG A 203 9.96 -14.59 6.61
CA ARG A 203 9.74 -15.10 7.98
C ARG A 203 8.77 -16.27 8.01
N LYS A 204 7.65 -16.18 7.29
CA LYS A 204 6.67 -17.28 7.21
C LYS A 204 7.24 -18.50 6.50
N ALA A 205 7.91 -18.30 5.36
CA ALA A 205 8.59 -19.40 4.65
C ALA A 205 9.69 -20.06 5.51
N LEU A 206 10.45 -19.29 6.29
CA LEU A 206 11.42 -19.81 7.23
C LEU A 206 10.74 -20.62 8.35
N ALA A 207 9.67 -20.10 8.95
CA ALA A 207 8.90 -20.83 9.97
C ALA A 207 8.23 -22.11 9.41
N ASP A 208 7.81 -22.10 8.14
CA ASP A 208 7.31 -23.29 7.44
C ASP A 208 8.43 -24.33 7.22
N GLU A 209 9.66 -23.91 6.89
CA GLU A 209 10.81 -24.80 6.76
C GLU A 209 11.37 -25.27 8.12
N GLU A 210 11.33 -24.45 9.17
CA GLU A 210 11.64 -24.86 10.55
C GLU A 210 10.61 -25.87 11.06
N ALA A 211 9.32 -25.67 10.75
CA ALA A 211 8.27 -26.64 11.03
C ALA A 211 8.49 -27.95 10.28
N ARG A 212 8.79 -27.90 8.97
CA ARG A 212 9.19 -29.09 8.17
C ARG A 212 10.41 -29.77 8.76
N GLY A 213 11.42 -29.00 9.17
CA GLY A 213 12.62 -29.45 9.87
C GLY A 213 12.27 -30.24 11.12
N SER A 214 11.48 -29.66 12.04
CA SER A 214 11.05 -30.34 13.28
C SER A 214 10.20 -31.61 13.02
N VAL A 215 9.44 -31.65 11.92
CA VAL A 215 8.67 -32.84 11.51
C VAL A 215 9.59 -33.92 10.92
N LEU A 216 10.61 -33.54 10.16
CA LEU A 216 11.63 -34.45 9.64
C LEU A 216 12.56 -34.96 10.74
N GLU A 217 12.91 -34.12 11.71
CA GLU A 217 13.69 -34.45 12.90
C GLU A 217 12.93 -35.45 13.77
N ARG A 218 11.68 -35.15 14.17
CA ARG A 218 10.80 -36.11 14.85
C ARG A 218 10.62 -37.40 14.06
N ARG A 219 10.60 -37.35 12.72
CA ARG A 219 10.52 -38.55 11.88
C ARG A 219 11.83 -39.34 11.88
N ALA A 220 12.98 -38.66 11.93
CA ALA A 220 14.29 -39.29 12.09
C ALA A 220 14.45 -39.90 13.49
N GLU A 221 14.00 -39.23 14.56
CA GLU A 221 13.91 -39.78 15.91
C GLU A 221 13.02 -41.04 15.95
N ASN A 222 11.83 -40.99 15.33
CA ASN A 222 10.95 -42.15 15.23
C ASN A 222 11.59 -43.30 14.42
N PHE A 223 12.32 -43.01 13.34
CA PHE A 223 13.07 -44.03 12.59
C PHE A 223 14.27 -44.57 13.38
N ALA A 224 14.95 -43.75 14.19
CA ALA A 224 16.02 -44.18 15.07
C ALA A 224 15.48 -45.07 16.20
N GLY A 225 14.39 -44.67 16.86
CA GLY A 225 13.69 -45.48 17.85
C GLY A 225 13.17 -46.80 17.27
N ALA A 226 12.62 -46.79 16.04
CA ALA A 226 12.21 -48.01 15.34
C ALA A 226 13.41 -48.92 14.97
N ARG A 227 14.53 -48.33 14.53
CA ARG A 227 15.81 -49.06 14.30
C ARG A 227 16.30 -49.69 15.60
N ASP A 228 16.31 -48.94 16.70
CA ASP A 228 16.87 -49.39 17.97
C ASP A 228 15.97 -50.42 18.65
N ALA A 229 14.64 -50.30 18.51
CA ALA A 229 13.69 -51.35 18.84
C ALA A 229 13.87 -52.61 17.97
N ALA A 230 14.15 -52.47 16.67
CA ALA A 230 14.44 -53.61 15.80
C ALA A 230 15.78 -54.27 16.13
N VAL A 231 16.80 -53.50 16.53
CA VAL A 231 18.08 -54.03 17.05
C VAL A 231 17.87 -54.74 18.39
N ALA A 232 17.05 -54.20 19.29
CA ALA A 232 16.71 -54.86 20.56
C ALA A 232 15.92 -56.15 20.35
N ALA A 233 14.91 -56.17 19.47
CA ALA A 233 14.16 -57.36 19.10
C ALA A 233 15.05 -58.40 18.38
N ARG A 234 16.02 -57.94 17.59
CA ARG A 234 17.04 -58.80 17.00
C ARG A 234 17.98 -59.40 18.06
N ALA A 235 18.43 -58.62 19.04
CA ALA A 235 19.23 -59.12 20.15
C ALA A 235 18.44 -60.13 21.02
N GLN A 236 17.14 -59.89 21.24
CA GLN A 236 16.24 -60.83 21.91
C GLN A 236 16.11 -62.15 21.12
N THR A 237 15.84 -62.09 19.82
CA THR A 237 15.74 -63.31 18.99
C THR A 237 17.08 -64.02 18.81
N GLU A 238 18.21 -63.31 18.76
CA GLU A 238 19.55 -63.91 18.78
C GLU A 238 19.87 -64.58 20.13
N ALA A 239 19.38 -64.02 21.25
CA ALA A 239 19.47 -64.65 22.58
C ALA A 239 18.53 -65.87 22.72
N GLU A 240 17.30 -65.81 22.21
CA GLU A 240 16.40 -66.97 22.12
C GLU A 240 17.00 -68.09 21.25
N LEU A 241 17.66 -67.74 20.14
CA LEU A 241 18.38 -68.68 19.28
C LEU A 241 19.61 -69.28 19.97
N ALA A 242 20.30 -68.54 20.84
CA ALA A 242 21.35 -69.12 21.69
C ALA A 242 20.76 -70.13 22.69
N LEU A 243 19.71 -69.74 23.41
CA LEU A 243 19.01 -70.58 24.40
C LEU A 243 18.35 -71.82 23.75
N ALA A 244 17.96 -71.74 22.47
CA ALA A 244 17.51 -72.86 21.68
C ALA A 244 18.67 -73.78 21.22
N ARG A 245 19.84 -73.22 20.86
CA ARG A 245 21.05 -73.99 20.52
C ARG A 245 21.59 -74.76 21.72
N ASP A 246 21.58 -74.18 22.91
CA ASP A 246 22.01 -74.87 24.13
C ASP A 246 21.10 -76.07 24.45
N LYS A 247 19.77 -75.91 24.34
CA LYS A 247 18.79 -77.01 24.45
C LYS A 247 18.95 -78.07 23.34
N GLN A 248 19.39 -77.68 22.14
CA GLN A 248 19.76 -78.62 21.08
C GLN A 248 21.08 -79.36 21.40
N ALA A 249 22.05 -78.71 22.05
CA ALA A 249 23.29 -79.34 22.49
C ALA A 249 23.05 -80.33 23.65
N GLU A 250 22.12 -80.03 24.57
CA GLU A 250 21.68 -80.96 25.61
C GLU A 250 20.98 -82.19 25.02
N THR A 251 19.98 -82.00 24.16
CA THR A 251 19.28 -83.14 23.53
C THR A 251 20.18 -83.96 22.60
N ALA A 252 21.20 -83.36 21.98
CA ALA A 252 22.23 -84.09 21.25
C ALA A 252 23.13 -84.96 22.15
N ARG A 253 23.46 -84.50 23.38
CA ARG A 253 24.21 -85.28 24.37
C ARG A 253 23.38 -86.48 24.88
N ASP A 254 22.10 -86.28 25.16
CA ASP A 254 21.18 -87.36 25.55
C ASP A 254 21.01 -88.42 24.46
N LEU A 255 20.92 -88.01 23.19
CA LEU A 255 20.88 -88.92 22.05
C LEU A 255 22.19 -89.70 21.92
N ALA A 256 23.35 -89.04 22.05
CA ALA A 256 24.65 -89.71 22.02
C ALA A 256 24.81 -90.76 23.15
N ALA A 257 24.34 -90.44 24.37
CA ALA A 257 24.32 -91.39 25.48
C ALA A 257 23.45 -92.62 25.18
N ARG A 258 22.24 -92.43 24.65
CA ARG A 258 21.34 -93.53 24.25
C ARG A 258 21.91 -94.38 23.11
N HIS A 259 22.61 -93.77 22.15
CA HIS A 259 23.32 -94.52 21.10
C HIS A 259 24.46 -95.38 21.68
N ALA A 260 25.20 -94.90 22.67
CA ALA A 260 26.24 -95.68 23.35
C ALA A 260 25.69 -96.85 24.20
N GLU A 261 24.44 -96.78 24.66
CA GLU A 261 23.75 -97.94 25.27
C GLU A 261 23.22 -98.92 24.24
N LEU A 262 22.71 -98.44 23.09
CA LEU A 262 22.28 -99.30 21.98
C LEU A 262 23.43 -100.12 21.40
N GLU A 263 24.64 -99.57 21.28
CA GLU A 263 25.84 -100.33 20.88
C GLU A 263 26.22 -101.43 21.89
N LYS A 264 26.06 -101.17 23.19
CA LYS A 264 26.27 -102.18 24.25
C LYS A 264 25.17 -103.26 24.22
N ALA A 265 23.99 -102.96 23.71
CA ALA A 265 22.91 -103.92 23.49
C ALA A 265 23.11 -104.75 22.21
N SER A 266 23.51 -104.14 21.09
CA SER A 266 23.75 -104.83 19.82
C SER A 266 24.89 -105.86 19.94
N ALA A 267 25.99 -105.51 20.61
CA ALA A 267 27.09 -106.42 20.90
C ALA A 267 26.65 -107.65 21.73
N ARG A 268 25.71 -107.47 22.67
CA ARG A 268 25.13 -108.59 23.46
C ARG A 268 24.21 -109.48 22.62
N ILE A 269 23.47 -108.92 21.66
CA ILE A 269 22.63 -109.69 20.74
C ILE A 269 23.51 -110.56 19.83
N ALA A 270 24.56 -109.99 19.22
CA ALA A 270 25.47 -110.73 18.34
C ALA A 270 26.13 -111.95 19.04
N ALA A 271 26.52 -111.79 20.31
CA ALA A 271 27.09 -112.89 21.11
C ALA A 271 26.08 -114.04 21.35
N LEU A 272 24.79 -113.72 21.55
CA LEU A 272 23.73 -114.71 21.75
C LEU A 272 23.35 -115.41 20.44
N GLU A 273 23.37 -114.70 19.30
CA GLU A 273 23.11 -115.29 17.98
C GLU A 273 24.21 -116.30 17.56
N GLY A 274 25.47 -116.05 17.92
CA GLY A 274 26.57 -117.02 17.75
C GLY A 274 26.32 -118.35 18.48
N HIS A 275 25.84 -118.29 19.73
CA HIS A 275 25.45 -119.49 20.49
C HIS A 275 24.23 -120.22 19.87
N LEU A 276 23.30 -119.50 19.25
CA LEU A 276 22.15 -120.08 18.56
C LEU A 276 22.51 -120.75 17.22
N ALA A 277 23.54 -120.28 16.51
CA ALA A 277 24.05 -120.93 15.32
C ALA A 277 24.71 -122.29 15.63
N LEU A 278 25.60 -122.32 16.64
CA LEU A 278 26.30 -123.53 17.09
C LEU A 278 25.37 -124.61 17.66
N THR A 279 24.23 -124.23 18.24
CA THR A 279 23.22 -125.18 18.76
C THR A 279 22.25 -125.68 17.70
N ARG A 280 21.87 -124.87 16.69
CA ARG A 280 21.10 -125.37 15.53
C ARG A 280 21.87 -126.43 14.75
N ARG A 281 23.16 -126.20 14.46
CA ARG A 281 23.98 -127.12 13.65
C ARG A 281 24.23 -128.50 14.30
N LYS A 282 23.93 -128.66 15.60
CA LYS A 282 23.94 -129.94 16.33
C LYS A 282 22.56 -130.63 16.41
N LEU A 283 21.50 -129.95 15.96
CA LEU A 283 20.12 -130.43 16.04
C LEU A 283 19.66 -131.03 14.71
N ASP A 284 20.04 -130.42 13.59
CA ASP A 284 19.61 -130.88 12.26
C ASP A 284 20.27 -132.23 11.89
N THR A 285 21.53 -132.45 12.28
CA THR A 285 22.21 -133.76 12.19
C THR A 285 21.58 -134.85 13.08
N SER A 286 20.70 -134.51 14.02
CA SER A 286 19.94 -135.47 14.84
C SER A 286 18.55 -135.78 14.30
N ASP A 287 17.98 -134.92 13.45
CA ASP A 287 16.62 -135.10 12.92
C ASP A 287 16.59 -135.97 11.66
N ASP A 288 17.58 -135.82 10.77
CA ASP A 288 17.62 -136.58 9.52
C ASP A 288 17.92 -138.08 9.76
N ALA A 289 18.74 -138.38 10.78
CA ALA A 289 18.97 -139.76 11.25
C ALA A 289 17.69 -140.42 11.82
N ALA A 290 16.78 -139.63 12.41
CA ALA A 290 15.53 -140.16 12.97
C ALA A 290 14.48 -140.46 11.88
N ARG A 291 14.48 -139.71 10.78
CA ARG A 291 13.51 -139.86 9.68
C ARG A 291 13.76 -141.14 8.86
N ALA A 292 15.02 -141.41 8.53
CA ALA A 292 15.40 -142.63 7.78
C ALA A 292 14.95 -143.94 8.48
N ALA A 293 14.95 -143.96 9.82
CA ALA A 293 14.52 -145.12 10.59
C ALA A 293 12.98 -145.31 10.64
N GLN A 294 12.20 -144.23 10.58
CA GLN A 294 10.73 -144.30 10.70
C GLN A 294 10.05 -144.83 9.43
N ASP A 295 10.58 -144.53 8.24
CA ASP A 295 10.02 -145.02 6.98
C ASP A 295 10.48 -146.45 6.61
N ALA A 296 11.44 -147.02 7.34
CA ALA A 296 11.71 -148.47 7.31
C ALA A 296 10.60 -149.24 8.05
N LEU A 297 10.37 -148.88 9.33
CA LEU A 297 9.37 -149.53 10.20
C LEU A 297 7.94 -149.44 9.65
N ARG A 298 7.58 -148.39 8.91
CA ARG A 298 6.26 -148.27 8.26
C ARG A 298 6.01 -149.36 7.21
N ARG A 299 7.00 -149.67 6.38
CA ARG A 299 6.85 -150.69 5.31
C ARG A 299 6.65 -152.09 5.89
N GLU A 300 7.29 -152.38 7.02
CA GLU A 300 7.17 -153.64 7.76
C GLU A 300 5.78 -153.79 8.42
N ILE A 301 5.25 -152.71 9.02
CA ILE A 301 3.90 -152.67 9.62
C ILE A 301 2.79 -152.91 8.57
N ASP A 302 2.93 -152.35 7.36
CA ASP A 302 1.92 -152.53 6.31
C ASP A 302 2.00 -153.90 5.63
N GLY A 303 3.16 -154.57 5.62
CA GLY A 303 3.29 -155.98 5.26
C GLY A 303 2.51 -156.90 6.22
N LEU A 304 2.71 -156.75 7.53
CA LEU A 304 2.02 -157.55 8.56
C LEU A 304 0.49 -157.32 8.59
N ARG A 305 0.01 -156.20 8.06
CA ARG A 305 -1.43 -155.94 7.88
C ARG A 305 -2.05 -156.77 6.76
N ALA A 306 -1.31 -157.07 5.68
CA ALA A 306 -1.78 -157.90 4.58
C ALA A 306 -2.00 -159.36 5.02
N GLU A 307 -1.06 -159.95 5.75
CA GLU A 307 -1.20 -161.31 6.28
C GLU A 307 -2.37 -161.44 7.26
N LYS A 308 -2.56 -160.46 8.15
CA LYS A 308 -3.66 -160.46 9.12
C LYS A 308 -5.04 -160.42 8.44
N ALA A 309 -5.17 -159.75 7.30
CA ALA A 309 -6.42 -159.74 6.54
C ALA A 309 -6.70 -161.11 5.89
N SER A 310 -5.67 -161.72 5.27
CA SER A 310 -5.75 -163.05 4.65
C SER A 310 -6.25 -164.13 5.62
N LEU A 311 -5.64 -164.21 6.81
CA LEU A 311 -5.96 -165.23 7.82
C LEU A 311 -7.34 -165.05 8.49
N HIS A 312 -7.96 -163.88 8.41
CA HIS A 312 -9.30 -163.67 8.98
C HIS A 312 -10.42 -164.14 8.04
N GLY A 313 -10.29 -163.88 6.73
CA GLY A 313 -11.31 -164.26 5.74
C GLY A 313 -11.51 -165.77 5.60
N ALA A 314 -10.44 -166.55 5.65
CA ALA A 314 -10.50 -168.02 5.62
C ALA A 314 -11.31 -168.61 6.79
N LEU A 315 -11.34 -167.92 7.93
CA LEU A 315 -11.96 -168.39 9.17
C LEU A 315 -13.49 -168.22 9.14
N ASP A 316 -14.01 -167.22 8.43
CA ASP A 316 -15.46 -167.04 8.27
C ASP A 316 -16.05 -167.90 7.14
N HIS A 317 -15.27 -168.27 6.12
CA HIS A 317 -15.70 -169.25 5.10
C HIS A 317 -16.04 -170.61 5.75
N ALA A 318 -15.19 -171.09 6.67
CA ALA A 318 -15.42 -172.33 7.42
C ALA A 318 -16.63 -172.25 8.39
N ARG A 319 -17.03 -171.06 8.82
CA ARG A 319 -18.21 -170.84 9.68
C ARG A 319 -19.53 -170.80 8.91
N GLY A 320 -19.49 -170.43 7.63
CA GLY A 320 -20.67 -170.42 6.76
C GLY A 320 -21.19 -171.82 6.44
N GLU A 321 -20.30 -172.73 6.06
CA GLU A 321 -20.67 -174.07 5.59
C GLU A 321 -21.32 -174.93 6.67
N ARG A 322 -20.80 -174.86 7.91
CA ARG A 322 -21.37 -175.53 9.08
C ARG A 322 -22.85 -175.18 9.33
N ARG A 323 -23.27 -173.93 9.03
CA ARG A 323 -24.66 -173.49 9.20
C ARG A 323 -25.64 -174.07 8.17
N ARG A 324 -25.16 -174.55 7.01
CA ARG A 324 -26.00 -175.29 6.06
C ARG A 324 -26.36 -176.68 6.61
N ILE A 325 -25.36 -177.39 7.10
CA ILE A 325 -25.49 -178.78 7.59
C ILE A 325 -26.39 -178.88 8.82
N GLU A 326 -26.32 -177.91 9.75
CA GLU A 326 -27.17 -177.90 10.96
C GLU A 326 -28.67 -177.64 10.64
N ALA A 327 -29.01 -177.05 9.49
CA ALA A 327 -30.40 -176.76 9.12
C ALA A 327 -31.13 -177.99 8.53
N GLU A 328 -30.46 -178.76 7.69
CA GLU A 328 -31.06 -179.87 6.92
C GLU A 328 -31.50 -181.04 7.83
N PHE A 329 -30.73 -181.32 8.90
CA PHE A 329 -31.10 -182.33 9.91
C PHE A 329 -32.30 -181.93 10.81
N GLY A 330 -32.68 -180.65 10.84
CA GLY A 330 -33.76 -180.15 11.69
C GLY A 330 -35.17 -180.47 11.18
N ALA A 331 -35.34 -180.59 9.86
CA ALA A 331 -36.64 -180.85 9.24
C ALA A 331 -37.05 -182.33 9.35
N PHE A 332 -36.13 -183.24 9.02
CA PHE A 332 -36.38 -184.69 8.92
C PHE A 332 -36.90 -185.33 10.23
N ARG A 333 -36.63 -184.71 11.40
CA ARG A 333 -37.16 -185.17 12.69
C ARG A 333 -38.63 -184.79 12.93
N LYS A 334 -39.15 -183.73 12.30
CA LYS A 334 -40.53 -183.24 12.54
C LYS A 334 -41.60 -184.04 11.81
N GLU A 335 -41.26 -184.75 10.76
CA GLU A 335 -42.19 -185.65 10.05
C GLU A 335 -42.39 -186.95 10.82
N ALA A 336 -41.32 -187.56 11.33
CA ALA A 336 -41.38 -188.83 12.06
C ALA A 336 -42.23 -188.77 13.34
N GLN A 337 -42.17 -187.66 14.10
CA GLN A 337 -42.76 -187.62 15.45
C GLN A 337 -44.31 -187.55 15.45
N ARG A 338 -44.94 -187.03 14.38
CA ARG A 338 -46.41 -186.90 14.30
C ARG A 338 -47.15 -188.20 14.04
N GLN A 339 -46.48 -189.27 13.61
CA GLN A 339 -47.12 -190.58 13.42
C GLN A 339 -47.36 -191.33 14.74
N LEU A 340 -46.73 -190.94 15.85
CA LEU A 340 -46.78 -191.66 17.14
C LEU A 340 -47.76 -191.05 18.17
N GLU A 341 -48.16 -189.79 17.98
CA GLU A 341 -49.06 -189.07 18.90
C GLU A 341 -50.54 -189.46 18.70
N SER A 342 -50.87 -190.11 17.58
CA SER A 342 -52.22 -190.58 17.21
C SER A 342 -52.73 -191.76 18.04
N GLU A 343 -51.85 -192.61 18.57
CA GLU A 343 -52.25 -193.89 19.19
C GLU A 343 -52.41 -193.82 20.72
N ASN A 344 -51.47 -193.18 21.42
CA ASN A 344 -51.33 -193.35 22.87
C ASN A 344 -52.38 -192.62 23.73
N ALA A 345 -53.04 -191.59 23.19
CA ALA A 345 -54.03 -190.80 23.94
C ALA A 345 -55.26 -191.62 24.39
N ARG A 346 -55.57 -192.72 23.71
CA ARG A 346 -56.76 -193.56 23.97
C ARG A 346 -56.69 -194.42 25.25
N LEU A 347 -55.52 -194.58 25.88
CA LEU A 347 -55.33 -195.62 26.90
C LEU A 347 -55.32 -195.15 28.36
N ARG A 348 -54.93 -193.92 28.68
CA ARG A 348 -54.55 -193.55 30.06
C ARG A 348 -55.65 -192.93 30.94
N ALA A 349 -56.77 -192.49 30.38
CA ALA A 349 -57.89 -191.92 31.14
C ALA A 349 -58.74 -192.94 31.94
N ARG A 350 -58.34 -194.22 31.98
CA ARG A 350 -59.23 -195.35 32.31
C ARG A 350 -59.11 -195.92 33.74
N ILE A 351 -58.04 -195.62 34.49
CA ILE A 351 -57.59 -196.52 35.58
C ILE A 351 -57.68 -195.94 37.01
N ASP A 352 -57.09 -194.78 37.33
CA ASP A 352 -57.07 -194.23 38.70
C ASP A 352 -57.33 -192.71 38.70
N ALA A 353 -58.46 -192.17 39.16
CA ALA A 353 -59.68 -192.75 39.75
C ALA A 353 -59.63 -193.25 41.21
N VAL A 354 -59.67 -194.56 41.45
CA VAL A 354 -60.23 -195.15 42.70
C VAL A 354 -59.32 -195.02 43.94
N THR A 355 -58.07 -194.56 43.79
CA THR A 355 -56.97 -194.93 44.69
C THR A 355 -56.77 -194.08 45.96
N ARG A 356 -57.89 -193.65 46.56
CA ARG A 356 -58.13 -193.30 47.99
C ARG A 356 -57.46 -192.00 48.51
N MET A 357 -58.13 -191.05 49.20
CA MET A 357 -59.45 -190.95 49.86
C MET A 357 -59.65 -191.63 51.24
N ILE A 358 -58.96 -192.73 51.59
CA ILE A 358 -59.27 -193.50 52.82
C ILE A 358 -58.00 -194.01 53.49
N MET A 359 -57.56 -193.31 54.54
CA MET A 359 -56.57 -193.74 55.54
C MET A 359 -56.59 -192.86 56.80
N GLY A 360 -56.62 -191.52 56.73
CA GLY A 360 -56.43 -190.67 55.54
C GLY A 360 -56.25 -189.19 55.90
N GLU A 361 -55.79 -188.34 54.98
CA GLU A 361 -55.26 -188.69 53.64
C GLU A 361 -53.72 -188.77 53.66
N LYS A 362 -53.16 -189.81 53.02
CA LYS A 362 -51.70 -190.05 53.01
C LYS A 362 -51.04 -189.30 51.87
N THR A 363 -50.15 -188.36 52.19
CA THR A 363 -49.10 -187.88 51.27
C THR A 363 -47.77 -188.58 51.57
N PRO A 364 -47.35 -189.57 50.75
CA PRO A 364 -46.00 -190.14 50.86
C PRO A 364 -44.96 -189.19 50.24
N GLY A 365 -43.67 -189.48 50.44
CA GLY A 365 -42.60 -188.75 49.78
C GLY A 365 -42.54 -189.04 48.26
N GLY A 366 -42.83 -188.02 47.45
CA GLY A 366 -42.14 -187.72 46.18
C GLY A 366 -41.03 -186.68 46.49
N ASP A 367 -39.83 -186.70 45.92
CA ASP A 367 -39.41 -187.24 44.62
C ASP A 367 -38.36 -188.39 44.63
N PRO A 368 -38.26 -189.29 45.64
CA PRO A 368 -37.13 -190.22 45.72
C PRO A 368 -37.12 -191.28 44.60
N ALA A 369 -36.27 -191.01 43.61
CA ALA A 369 -35.49 -191.96 42.83
C ALA A 369 -36.19 -193.20 42.24
N LYS A 370 -36.39 -193.15 40.93
CA LYS A 370 -35.73 -194.06 39.98
C LYS A 370 -35.77 -193.43 38.57
N ALA A 371 -34.67 -193.28 37.82
CA ALA A 371 -33.67 -194.28 37.40
C ALA A 371 -34.33 -195.43 36.59
N ALA A 372 -33.91 -195.75 35.36
CA ALA A 372 -32.73 -195.34 34.59
C ALA A 372 -33.16 -195.03 33.11
N SER A 373 -32.31 -194.58 32.17
CA SER A 373 -30.89 -194.93 31.96
C SER A 373 -30.18 -194.08 30.88
N ARG A 374 -28.84 -194.03 30.96
CA ARG A 374 -27.84 -193.60 29.92
C ARG A 374 -27.86 -192.12 29.49
N GLU A 375 -26.88 -191.27 29.84
CA GLU A 375 -25.47 -191.17 29.35
C GLU A 375 -25.29 -190.73 27.87
N PRO A 376 -24.17 -190.09 27.44
CA PRO A 376 -23.30 -189.06 28.10
C PRO A 376 -22.70 -187.97 27.11
N GLY A 377 -21.78 -187.06 27.53
CA GLY A 377 -20.81 -186.35 26.61
C GLY A 377 -20.39 -184.86 26.88
N PRO A 378 -19.06 -184.47 26.97
CA PRO A 378 -18.58 -183.08 27.31
C PRO A 378 -17.35 -182.45 26.52
N SER A 379 -16.89 -181.20 26.87
CA SER A 379 -15.61 -180.46 26.48
C SER A 379 -15.38 -179.18 27.38
N THR A 380 -14.28 -178.37 27.59
CA THR A 380 -12.90 -178.00 27.07
C THR A 380 -12.78 -176.98 25.89
N ALA A 381 -11.78 -176.05 25.68
CA ALA A 381 -10.65 -175.34 26.40
C ALA A 381 -10.13 -174.12 25.49
N GLY A 382 -9.12 -173.21 25.68
CA GLY A 382 -8.11 -172.79 26.71
C GLY A 382 -7.05 -171.69 26.19
N ALA A 383 -6.08 -171.22 27.04
CA ALA A 383 -4.75 -170.51 26.75
C ALA A 383 -4.57 -168.92 26.53
N PRO A 384 -3.34 -168.28 26.68
CA PRO A 384 -3.15 -166.79 26.98
C PRO A 384 -1.87 -165.90 26.51
N LYS A 385 -1.95 -164.52 26.62
CA LYS A 385 -0.94 -163.39 27.01
C LYS A 385 0.14 -162.59 26.10
N THR A 386 0.56 -161.34 26.53
CA THR A 386 1.65 -160.30 26.12
C THR A 386 1.35 -159.14 25.06
N PRO A 387 2.10 -158.00 24.69
CA PRO A 387 3.46 -157.33 24.95
C PRO A 387 3.54 -155.71 25.18
N GLN A 388 4.59 -154.89 24.76
CA GLN A 388 4.91 -153.45 25.24
C GLN A 388 5.77 -152.38 24.35
N ALA A 389 5.61 -151.00 24.49
CA ALA A 389 6.50 -149.74 24.32
C ALA A 389 6.83 -148.86 22.98
N GLY A 390 6.94 -147.45 23.01
CA GLY A 390 7.28 -146.44 21.86
C GLY A 390 7.51 -144.84 22.13
N LYS A 391 7.91 -143.89 21.17
CA LYS A 391 8.37 -142.39 21.35
C LYS A 391 8.11 -141.19 20.25
N THR A 392 8.87 -140.01 20.13
CA THR A 392 8.47 -138.57 19.66
C THR A 392 9.51 -137.49 19.00
N LYS A 393 9.16 -136.24 18.41
CA LYS A 393 9.77 -134.75 18.50
C LYS A 393 9.78 -133.62 17.27
N ARG A 394 9.80 -132.22 17.51
CA ARG A 394 10.12 -130.84 16.72
C ARG A 394 9.06 -129.92 15.87
N ALA A 395 9.08 -128.59 15.35
CA ALA A 395 9.72 -127.15 15.28
C ALA A 395 8.83 -126.03 14.42
N SER A 396 8.90 -124.67 14.02
CA SER A 396 9.58 -123.24 14.00
C SER A 396 8.63 -122.01 13.42
N LYS A 397 8.73 -120.65 12.97
CA LYS A 397 9.63 -119.40 12.62
C LYS A 397 8.87 -117.93 12.34
N THR A 398 9.46 -116.71 11.93
CA THR A 398 8.93 -115.20 11.81
C THR A 398 9.40 -114.22 10.57
N THR A 399 9.27 -112.83 10.23
CA THR A 399 8.78 -111.35 10.59
C THR A 399 8.89 -110.27 9.33
N ARG A 400 8.76 -108.87 9.08
CA ARG A 400 8.54 -107.35 9.53
C ARG A 400 8.41 -106.27 8.28
N THR A 401 8.37 -104.86 8.06
CA THR A 401 7.91 -103.38 8.49
C THR A 401 8.49 -102.13 7.58
N SER A 402 8.27 -100.74 7.38
CA SER A 402 7.28 -99.49 7.38
C SER A 402 8.00 -97.99 7.26
N LYS A 403 7.65 -96.64 6.93
CA LYS A 403 6.65 -95.61 6.26
C LYS A 403 7.15 -94.04 5.94
N THR A 404 6.36 -92.87 5.79
CA THR A 404 6.65 -91.47 5.07
C THR A 404 5.98 -90.00 5.49
N GLY A 405 6.16 -88.76 4.81
CA GLY A 405 5.82 -87.25 5.20
C GLY A 405 5.46 -85.97 4.20
N LYS A 406 5.48 -84.58 4.53
CA LYS A 406 4.98 -83.25 3.78
C LYS A 406 5.58 -81.77 4.22
N ALA A 407 5.32 -80.39 3.95
CA ALA A 407 4.41 -79.28 3.27
C ALA A 407 4.91 -77.68 3.19
N GLY A 408 4.16 -76.55 2.75
CA GLY A 408 4.56 -75.01 2.67
C GLY A 408 3.56 -73.76 2.21
N LYS A 409 3.87 -72.36 2.18
CA LYS A 409 2.99 -71.09 1.77
C LYS A 409 3.58 -69.58 1.37
N THR A 410 2.80 -68.39 1.33
CA THR A 410 2.94 -66.93 0.72
C THR A 410 2.45 -65.61 1.58
N ASP A 411 2.29 -64.22 1.32
CA ASP A 411 1.73 -63.12 0.33
C ASP A 411 2.04 -61.49 0.55
N ASP A 412 1.49 -60.38 -0.15
CA ASP A 412 1.75 -58.81 -0.03
C ASP A 412 0.79 -57.61 -0.71
N GLY A 413 0.91 -56.21 -0.53
CA GLY A 413 0.30 -54.97 -1.32
C GLY A 413 0.14 -53.40 -0.81
N ARG A 414 -0.02 -52.24 -1.61
CA ARG A 414 -0.14 -50.70 -1.22
C ARG A 414 -0.60 -49.46 -2.24
N ALA A 415 -0.97 -48.14 -1.88
CA ALA A 415 -1.40 -46.88 -2.75
C ALA A 415 -1.31 -45.28 -2.27
N ILE A 416 -1.63 -44.14 -3.05
CA ILE A 416 -1.42 -42.55 -2.92
C ILE A 416 -2.36 -41.55 -3.86
N SER A 417 -2.63 -40.15 -4.06
CA SER A 417 -2.57 -38.60 -3.65
C SER A 417 -3.53 -37.59 -4.56
N ASP A 418 -3.72 -36.20 -4.76
CA ASP A 418 -3.54 -34.67 -4.36
C ASP A 418 -4.55 -33.62 -5.16
N SER A 419 -4.70 -32.22 -5.41
CA SER A 419 -4.17 -30.75 -5.20
C SER A 419 -5.17 -29.47 -5.58
N ARG A 420 -4.85 -28.08 -5.68
CA ARG A 420 -5.79 -26.83 -5.99
C ARG A 420 -5.30 -25.28 -6.35
N PRO A 421 -6.14 -24.21 -6.78
CA PRO A 421 -5.82 -22.80 -7.39
C PRO A 421 -6.55 -21.35 -7.01
N PRO A 422 -6.29 -20.09 -7.63
CA PRO A 422 -6.63 -18.60 -7.22
C PRO A 422 -7.39 -17.46 -8.15
N ALA A 423 -7.44 -16.07 -7.88
CA ALA A 423 -8.29 -14.91 -8.51
C ALA A 423 -7.86 -13.31 -8.55
N LYS A 424 -8.66 -12.27 -9.08
CA LYS A 424 -8.50 -10.69 -9.24
C LYS A 424 -9.86 -9.80 -9.48
N PRO A 425 -10.12 -8.48 -9.96
CA PRO A 425 -9.49 -7.08 -10.30
C PRO A 425 -10.32 -5.64 -10.22
N THR A 426 -9.87 -4.44 -10.79
CA THR A 426 -10.52 -3.08 -11.31
C THR A 426 -11.10 -1.85 -10.43
N GLY A 427 -11.41 -0.51 -10.78
CA GLY A 427 -11.13 0.63 -11.81
C GLY A 427 -12.16 1.90 -12.01
N ARG A 428 -11.81 3.22 -12.41
CA ARG A 428 -12.56 4.37 -13.22
C ARG A 428 -12.71 5.94 -12.76
N VAL A 429 -12.76 6.98 -13.69
CA VAL A 429 -13.62 8.28 -13.81
C VAL A 429 -13.06 9.74 -14.26
N SER A 430 -13.66 10.37 -15.32
CA SER A 430 -13.95 11.78 -15.88
C SER A 430 -13.13 13.14 -15.84
N ASP A 431 -12.97 13.76 -17.04
CA ASP A 431 -13.31 15.12 -17.62
C ASP A 431 -13.14 16.55 -16.96
N ARG A 432 -12.70 17.58 -17.75
CA ARG A 432 -13.42 18.84 -18.20
C ARG A 432 -12.57 19.84 -19.05
N GLU A 433 -13.20 20.88 -19.65
CA GLU A 433 -12.71 21.80 -20.73
C GLU A 433 -12.40 23.29 -20.35
N LYS A 434 -11.92 24.07 -21.36
CA LYS A 434 -12.02 25.56 -21.62
C LYS A 434 -10.94 26.52 -21.07
N ASN A 435 -10.76 27.76 -21.58
CA ASN A 435 -10.75 28.38 -22.95
C ASN A 435 -10.82 29.94 -22.84
N THR A 436 -9.85 30.72 -23.36
CA THR A 436 -10.03 32.14 -23.78
C THR A 436 -8.83 32.67 -24.59
N ALA A 437 -9.00 33.81 -25.30
CA ALA A 437 -7.99 34.47 -26.13
C ALA A 437 -8.25 36.00 -26.28
N GLN A 438 -7.44 36.68 -27.12
CA GLN A 438 -7.68 38.00 -27.77
C GLN A 438 -7.32 39.30 -26.99
N PRO A 439 -7.16 40.49 -27.67
CA PRO A 439 -5.87 41.20 -27.63
C PRO A 439 -5.92 42.75 -27.47
N ALA A 440 -4.76 43.40 -27.57
CA ALA A 440 -4.53 44.83 -27.84
C ALA A 440 -3.13 45.00 -28.50
N ASP A 441 -2.71 46.11 -29.13
CA ASP A 441 -3.34 47.41 -29.40
C ASP A 441 -2.72 48.04 -30.68
N GLY A 442 -3.19 49.21 -31.15
CA GLY A 442 -2.54 49.97 -32.23
C GLY A 442 -3.09 51.37 -32.48
N THR A 443 -2.23 52.40 -32.40
CA THR A 443 -2.53 53.81 -32.73
C THR A 443 -1.34 54.44 -33.48
N GLN A 444 -1.56 55.50 -34.26
CA GLN A 444 -0.56 56.13 -35.16
C GLN A 444 0.03 57.47 -34.59
N PRO A 445 0.48 58.49 -35.36
CA PRO A 445 1.85 59.02 -35.17
C PRO A 445 1.92 60.49 -34.75
N GLU A 446 3.12 60.95 -34.37
CA GLU A 446 3.42 62.37 -34.16
C GLU A 446 4.01 63.03 -35.41
N GLY A 447 3.85 64.36 -35.51
CA GLY A 447 4.52 65.20 -36.48
C GLY A 447 4.40 66.68 -36.13
N VAL A 448 5.56 67.32 -35.88
CA VAL A 448 5.81 68.78 -35.86
C VAL A 448 7.21 68.99 -36.43
#